data_AF-A0A1F4KK93-F1
#
_entry.id   AF-A0A1F4KK93-F1
#
_cell.length_a   1.000
_cell.length_b   1.000
_cell.length_c   1.000
_cell.angle_alpha   90.00
_cell.angle_beta   90.00
_cell.angle_gamma   90.00
#
_symmetry.space_group_name_H-M   'P 1'
#
loop_
_entity.id
_entity.type
_entity.pdbx_description
1 polymer ?
#
loop_
_entity_poly.entity_id
_entity_poly.type
_entity_poly.pdbx_seq_one_letter_code
_entity_poly.pdbx_strand_id
1 'polypeptide(L)'
;MESLTVLLSSSVIAALVAALVSLRTNERKIHIENVTQERAKWRNAMRSRADSLIKSTRAGDFQTVGFHCSQLALNVNPFDGEDIALIQAAERLGTAEDKDAQVKEFTERMALLLKHDWDRAKREARPWFFRGNEPRRIPYSEYKASPEAPTAIEKTKSSWWLAAYFGMLAFSAGIMFFLAAGLTEPFQELVKIYNDAKTEKPAVAWFQFVYWSVLCGSIWSAAYLWFKGSEKKFLDIWFSK
;
A
#
# COMPACT_ATOMS: atom_id res chain seq x y z
N MET A 1 -16.64 42.96 13.85
CA MET A 1 -16.38 41.84 14.81
C MET A 1 -16.73 40.49 14.19
N GLU A 2 -17.80 40.39 13.38
CA GLU A 2 -18.27 39.14 12.77
C GLU A 2 -17.33 38.49 11.74
N SER A 3 -16.63 39.26 10.90
CA SER A 3 -15.69 38.72 9.89
C SER A 3 -14.51 37.98 10.53
N LEU A 4 -14.09 38.39 11.74
CA LEU A 4 -13.07 37.70 12.53
C LEU A 4 -13.60 36.34 13.01
N THR A 5 -14.85 36.30 13.49
CA THR A 5 -15.49 35.08 14.00
C THR A 5 -15.69 34.02 12.92
N VAL A 6 -16.06 34.42 11.70
CA VAL A 6 -16.22 33.49 10.56
C VAL A 6 -14.87 32.93 10.09
N LEU A 7 -13.85 33.77 9.99
CA LEU A 7 -12.48 33.32 9.67
C LEU A 7 -11.93 32.38 10.74
N LEU A 8 -12.17 32.67 12.02
CA LEU A 8 -11.77 31.82 13.13
C LEU A 8 -12.54 30.48 13.09
N SER A 9 -13.84 30.49 12.80
CA SER A 9 -14.66 29.26 12.77
C SER A 9 -14.28 28.30 11.64
N SER A 10 -14.02 28.81 10.43
CA SER A 10 -13.60 28.01 9.28
C SER A 10 -12.18 27.47 9.43
N SER A 11 -11.28 28.27 10.02
CA SER A 11 -9.91 27.86 10.34
C SER A 11 -9.88 26.76 11.41
N VAL A 12 -10.76 26.84 12.41
CA VAL A 12 -10.90 25.80 13.45
C VAL A 12 -11.39 24.49 12.86
N ILE A 13 -12.40 24.52 11.97
CA ILE A 13 -12.89 23.30 11.31
C ILE A 13 -11.81 22.68 10.41
N ALA A 14 -11.11 23.49 9.62
CA ALA A 14 -10.01 23.01 8.79
C ALA A 14 -8.88 22.40 9.64
N ALA A 15 -8.54 23.03 10.76
CA ALA A 15 -7.55 22.51 11.71
C ALA A 15 -8.00 21.19 12.35
N LEU A 16 -9.28 21.05 12.71
CA LEU A 16 -9.83 19.81 13.26
C LEU A 16 -9.79 18.66 12.24
N VAL A 17 -10.18 18.93 10.98
CA VAL A 17 -10.11 17.92 9.91
C VAL A 17 -8.65 17.54 9.63
N ALA A 18 -7.74 18.52 9.55
CA ALA A 18 -6.32 18.27 9.36
C ALA A 18 -5.72 17.46 10.52
N ALA A 19 -6.09 17.78 11.76
CA ALA A 19 -5.67 17.04 12.95
C ALA A 19 -6.19 15.59 12.93
N LEU A 20 -7.45 15.37 12.57
CA LEU A 20 -8.04 14.02 12.45
C LEU A 20 -7.34 13.19 11.37
N VAL A 21 -7.10 13.79 10.19
CA VAL A 21 -6.37 13.15 9.09
C VAL A 21 -4.92 12.86 9.51
N SER A 22 -4.26 13.78 10.21
CA SER A 22 -2.91 13.62 10.72
C SER A 22 -2.81 12.49 11.74
N LEU A 23 -3.71 12.44 12.71
CA LEU A 23 -3.80 11.35 13.69
C LEU A 23 -3.97 9.99 12.99
N ARG A 24 -4.93 9.89 12.05
CA ARG A 24 -5.21 8.64 11.36
C ARG A 24 -4.06 8.17 10.47
N THR A 25 -3.34 9.10 9.83
CA THR A 25 -2.18 8.77 9.01
C THR A 25 -0.97 8.37 9.85
N ASN A 26 -0.77 9.03 11.00
CA ASN A 26 0.32 8.72 11.93
C ASN A 26 0.17 7.36 12.62
N GLU A 27 -1.01 7.04 13.18
CA GLU A 27 -1.26 5.72 13.80
C GLU A 27 -1.00 4.58 12.81
N ARG A 28 -1.53 4.73 11.59
CA ARG A 28 -1.35 3.74 10.53
C ARG A 28 0.11 3.62 10.12
N LYS A 29 0.84 4.74 10.03
CA LYS A 29 2.26 4.75 9.72
C LYS A 29 3.05 3.97 10.78
N ILE A 30 2.82 4.26 12.06
CA ILE A 30 3.49 3.58 13.19
C ILE A 30 3.22 2.08 13.16
N HIS A 31 1.95 1.68 12.97
CA HIS A 31 1.60 0.26 12.93
C HIS A 31 2.25 -0.48 11.75
N ILE A 32 2.22 0.12 10.55
CA ILE A 32 2.86 -0.45 9.36
C ILE A 32 4.37 -0.54 9.55
N GLU A 33 4.99 0.51 10.07
CA GLU A 33 6.43 0.56 10.31
C GLU A 33 6.87 -0.51 11.30
N ASN A 34 6.17 -0.66 12.42
CA ASN A 34 6.48 -1.70 13.40
C ASN A 34 6.35 -3.12 12.79
N VAL A 35 5.22 -3.42 12.13
CA VAL A 35 5.00 -4.74 11.50
C VAL A 35 6.02 -5.02 10.40
N THR A 36 6.35 -4.03 9.57
CA THR A 36 7.33 -4.20 8.49
C THR A 36 8.76 -4.36 9.01
N GLN A 37 9.11 -3.69 10.10
CA GLN A 37 10.39 -3.89 10.79
C GLN A 37 10.50 -5.30 11.40
N GLU A 38 9.48 -5.76 12.13
CA GLU A 38 9.47 -7.12 12.69
C GLU A 38 9.55 -8.19 11.59
N ARG A 39 8.84 -8.00 10.47
CA ARG A 39 8.98 -8.90 9.32
C ARG A 39 10.35 -8.83 8.66
N ALA A 40 11.00 -7.67 8.62
CA ALA A 40 12.37 -7.56 8.13
C ALA A 40 13.34 -8.33 9.04
N LYS A 41 13.17 -8.22 10.37
CA LYS A 41 13.93 -9.02 11.35
C LYS A 41 13.67 -10.52 11.15
N TRP A 42 12.41 -10.93 11.02
CA TRP A 42 12.05 -12.33 10.75
C TRP A 42 12.70 -12.85 9.46
N ARG A 43 12.60 -12.13 8.33
CA ARG A 43 13.25 -12.54 7.06
C ARG A 43 14.76 -12.68 7.21
N ASN A 44 15.41 -11.77 7.92
CA ASN A 44 16.86 -11.85 8.17
C ASN A 44 17.22 -13.05 9.04
N ALA A 45 16.43 -13.34 10.08
CA ALA A 45 16.58 -14.54 10.90
C ALA A 45 16.39 -15.82 10.06
N MET A 46 15.39 -15.87 9.18
CA MET A 46 15.14 -17.00 8.28
C MET A 46 16.31 -17.24 7.33
N ARG A 47 16.87 -16.19 6.72
CA ARG A 47 18.08 -16.30 5.88
C ARG A 47 19.30 -16.78 6.66
N SER A 48 19.52 -16.25 7.86
CA SER A 48 20.63 -16.69 8.71
C SER A 48 20.49 -18.15 9.12
N ARG A 49 19.28 -18.60 9.49
CA ARG A 49 19.01 -20.00 9.84
C ARG A 49 19.19 -20.92 8.63
N ALA A 50 18.75 -20.50 7.45
CA ALA A 50 18.96 -21.24 6.21
C ALA A 50 20.46 -21.40 5.91
N ASP A 51 21.25 -20.33 6.04
CA ASP A 51 22.70 -20.38 5.85
C ASP A 51 23.39 -21.32 6.86
N SER A 52 23.04 -21.23 8.15
CA SER A 52 23.59 -22.13 9.19
C SER A 52 23.20 -23.59 8.96
N LEU A 53 21.97 -23.85 8.51
CA LEU A 53 21.49 -25.19 8.16
C LEU A 53 22.26 -25.77 6.97
N ILE A 54 22.49 -24.98 5.92
CA ILE A 54 23.26 -25.41 4.75
C ILE A 54 24.72 -25.69 5.14
N LYS A 55 25.32 -24.83 5.96
CA LYS A 55 26.70 -25.01 6.46
C LYS A 55 26.84 -26.29 7.29
N SER A 56 25.94 -26.52 8.25
CA SER A 56 25.94 -27.73 9.09
C SER A 56 25.70 -29.01 8.28
N THR A 57 24.81 -28.95 7.28
CA THR A 57 24.57 -30.06 6.33
C THR A 57 25.84 -30.45 5.58
N ARG A 58 26.56 -29.45 5.06
CA ARG A 58 27.82 -29.66 4.34
C ARG A 58 28.94 -30.16 5.25
N ALA A 59 28.98 -29.68 6.50
CA ALA A 59 29.91 -30.17 7.52
C ALA A 59 29.58 -31.59 8.03
N GLY A 60 28.37 -32.11 7.76
CA GLY A 60 27.92 -33.41 8.27
C GLY A 60 27.57 -33.41 9.75
N ASP A 61 27.28 -32.24 10.33
CA ASP A 61 26.90 -32.10 11.74
C ASP A 61 25.38 -32.27 11.91
N PHE A 62 24.96 -33.52 12.08
CA PHE A 62 23.55 -33.90 12.17
C PHE A 62 22.85 -33.33 13.41
N GLN A 63 23.57 -33.13 14.52
CA GLN A 63 23.00 -32.57 15.74
C GLN A 63 22.63 -31.09 15.51
N THR A 64 23.54 -30.34 14.89
CA THR A 64 23.29 -28.93 14.55
C THR A 64 22.23 -28.78 13.47
N VAL A 65 22.16 -29.70 12.50
CA VAL A 65 21.05 -29.77 11.52
C VAL A 65 19.70 -29.94 12.22
N GLY A 66 19.58 -30.90 13.14
CA GLY A 66 18.33 -31.14 13.89
C GLY A 66 17.90 -29.94 14.74
N PHE A 67 18.87 -29.25 15.37
CA PHE A 67 18.62 -28.00 16.09
C PHE A 67 18.07 -26.91 15.17
N HIS A 68 18.69 -26.70 14.00
CA HIS A 68 18.23 -25.68 13.05
C HIS A 68 16.87 -26.03 12.43
N CYS A 69 16.57 -27.30 12.18
CA CYS A 69 15.25 -27.75 11.71
C CYS A 69 14.16 -27.46 12.76
N SER A 70 14.42 -27.78 14.04
CA SER A 70 13.50 -27.48 15.14
C SER A 70 13.24 -25.99 15.27
N GLN A 71 14.30 -25.18 15.17
CA GLN A 71 14.17 -23.73 15.18
C GLN A 71 13.40 -23.20 13.98
N LEU A 72 13.60 -23.76 12.79
CA LEU A 72 12.85 -23.39 11.59
C LEU A 72 11.35 -23.67 11.78
N ALA A 73 11.00 -24.85 12.31
CA ALA A 73 9.61 -25.24 12.57
C ALA A 73 8.88 -24.27 13.52
N LEU A 74 9.59 -23.71 14.51
CA LEU A 74 9.04 -22.70 15.43
C LEU A 74 8.78 -21.33 14.77
N ASN A 75 9.33 -21.06 13.58
CA ASN A 75 9.26 -19.76 12.91
C ASN A 75 8.35 -19.75 11.67
N VAL A 76 7.78 -20.88 11.28
CA VAL A 76 6.87 -21.02 10.12
C VAL A 76 5.48 -21.46 10.57
N ASN A 77 4.48 -21.41 9.67
CA ASN A 77 3.11 -21.78 10.03
C ASN A 77 2.93 -23.31 10.00
N PRO A 78 2.60 -23.96 11.13
CA PRO A 78 2.45 -25.42 11.17
C PRO A 78 1.20 -25.93 10.45
N PHE A 79 0.29 -25.06 10.02
CA PHE A 79 -0.93 -25.43 9.29
C PHE A 79 -0.85 -25.17 7.78
N ASP A 80 0.26 -24.61 7.29
CA ASP A 80 0.46 -24.36 5.87
C ASP A 80 1.22 -25.53 5.22
N GLY A 81 0.65 -26.10 4.16
CA GLY A 81 1.21 -27.27 3.50
C GLY A 81 2.59 -27.05 2.89
N GLU A 82 2.90 -25.84 2.42
CA GLU A 82 4.21 -25.50 1.86
C GLU A 82 5.25 -25.25 2.96
N ASP A 83 4.84 -24.73 4.12
CA ASP A 83 5.70 -24.63 5.31
C ASP A 83 6.04 -25.99 5.89
N ILE A 84 5.05 -26.89 6.00
CA ILE A 84 5.28 -28.29 6.40
C ILE A 84 6.26 -28.95 5.43
N ALA A 85 6.06 -28.78 4.13
CA ALA A 85 6.95 -29.36 3.12
C ALA A 85 8.36 -28.72 3.13
N LEU A 86 8.49 -27.46 3.50
CA LEU A 86 9.78 -26.80 3.74
C LEU A 86 10.52 -27.42 4.94
N ILE A 87 9.82 -27.67 6.05
CA ILE A 87 10.41 -28.34 7.23
C ILE A 87 10.87 -29.74 6.85
N GLN A 88 10.04 -30.51 6.15
CA GLN A 88 10.41 -31.85 5.69
C GLN A 88 11.63 -31.82 4.75
N ALA A 89 11.73 -30.83 3.86
CA ALA A 89 12.90 -30.65 3.01
C ALA A 89 14.17 -30.32 3.85
N ALA A 90 14.03 -29.53 4.92
CA ALA A 90 15.12 -29.25 5.85
C ALA A 90 15.59 -30.49 6.61
N GLU A 91 14.66 -31.34 7.08
CA GLU A 91 14.98 -32.58 7.79
C GLU A 91 15.74 -33.58 6.90
N ARG A 92 15.35 -33.68 5.63
CA ARG A 92 16.03 -34.55 4.65
C ARG A 92 17.49 -34.19 4.40
N LEU A 93 17.89 -32.93 4.64
CA LEU A 93 19.30 -32.52 4.53
C LEU A 93 20.22 -33.33 5.46
N GLY A 94 19.70 -33.78 6.61
CA GLY A 94 20.45 -34.58 7.57
C GLY A 94 20.63 -36.04 7.16
N THR A 95 19.90 -36.56 6.16
CA THR A 95 19.91 -38.00 5.86
C THR A 95 20.10 -38.33 4.39
N ALA A 96 20.06 -37.34 3.50
CA ALA A 96 20.13 -37.57 2.07
C ALA A 96 21.55 -37.91 1.58
N GLU A 97 21.61 -38.83 0.61
CA GLU A 97 22.83 -39.15 -0.13
C GLU A 97 23.25 -38.00 -1.05
N ASP A 98 22.31 -37.46 -1.84
CA ASP A 98 22.53 -36.27 -2.68
C ASP A 98 22.20 -34.98 -1.91
N LYS A 99 23.20 -34.50 -1.18
CA LYS A 99 23.09 -33.27 -0.40
C LYS A 99 22.87 -32.03 -1.27
N ASP A 100 23.46 -31.97 -2.47
CA ASP A 100 23.40 -30.76 -3.30
C ASP A 100 22.00 -30.58 -3.90
N ALA A 101 21.35 -31.66 -4.35
CA ALA A 101 19.97 -31.60 -4.82
C ALA A 101 19.00 -31.20 -3.69
N GLN A 102 19.18 -31.74 -2.48
CA GLN A 102 18.32 -31.38 -1.33
C GLN A 102 18.56 -29.95 -0.85
N VAL A 103 19.81 -29.49 -0.81
CA VAL A 103 20.14 -28.08 -0.51
C VAL A 103 19.47 -27.16 -1.52
N LYS A 104 19.47 -27.52 -2.79
CA LYS A 104 18.78 -26.76 -3.84
C LYS A 104 17.27 -26.71 -3.61
N GLU A 105 16.62 -27.84 -3.37
CA GLU A 105 15.18 -27.88 -3.08
C GLU A 105 14.81 -27.03 -1.86
N PHE A 106 15.53 -27.20 -0.74
CA PHE A 106 15.33 -26.41 0.47
C PHE A 106 15.48 -24.91 0.19
N THR A 107 16.52 -24.52 -0.55
CA THR A 107 16.79 -23.11 -0.88
C THR A 107 15.68 -22.52 -1.74
N GLU A 108 15.20 -23.26 -2.74
CA GLU A 108 14.09 -22.83 -3.61
C GLU A 108 12.78 -22.65 -2.81
N ARG A 109 12.43 -23.61 -1.93
CA ARG A 109 11.25 -23.49 -1.05
C ARG A 109 11.37 -22.30 -0.09
N MET A 110 12.55 -22.09 0.50
CA MET A 110 12.82 -20.92 1.35
C MET A 110 12.66 -19.61 0.57
N ALA A 111 13.14 -19.56 -0.68
CA ALA A 111 12.98 -18.39 -1.54
C ALA A 111 11.51 -18.08 -1.82
N LEU A 112 10.67 -19.10 -2.09
CA LEU A 112 9.23 -18.93 -2.28
C LEU A 112 8.52 -18.39 -1.03
N LEU A 113 8.86 -18.91 0.15
CA LEU A 113 8.34 -18.41 1.43
C LEU A 113 8.68 -16.91 1.62
N LEU A 114 9.96 -16.55 1.45
CA LEU A 114 10.42 -15.17 1.62
C LEU A 114 9.81 -14.22 0.56
N LYS A 115 9.61 -14.71 -0.66
CA LYS A 115 8.96 -13.97 -1.75
C LYS A 115 7.49 -13.69 -1.44
N HIS A 116 6.77 -14.68 -0.92
CA HIS A 116 5.38 -14.50 -0.51
C HIS A 116 5.23 -13.49 0.64
N ASP A 117 6.06 -13.60 1.69
CA ASP A 117 6.05 -12.62 2.78
C ASP A 117 6.35 -11.20 2.29
N TRP A 118 7.31 -11.05 1.37
CA TRP A 118 7.62 -9.75 0.76
C TRP A 118 6.43 -9.15 0.00
N ASP A 119 5.75 -9.94 -0.82
CA ASP A 119 4.59 -9.47 -1.57
C ASP A 119 3.42 -9.11 -0.63
N ARG A 120 3.24 -9.87 0.46
CA ARG A 120 2.26 -9.57 1.52
C ARG A 120 2.60 -8.25 2.24
N ALA A 121 3.85 -8.05 2.64
CA ALA A 121 4.30 -6.82 3.30
C ALA A 121 4.11 -5.58 2.39
N LYS A 122 4.42 -5.70 1.09
CA LYS A 122 4.16 -4.63 0.10
C LYS A 122 2.67 -4.30 0.02
N ARG A 123 1.79 -5.30 0.02
CA ARG A 123 0.33 -5.07 0.03
C ARG A 123 -0.11 -4.35 1.30
N GLU A 124 0.32 -4.82 2.47
CA GLU A 124 -0.13 -4.27 3.76
C GLU A 124 0.27 -2.80 3.94
N ALA A 125 1.45 -2.43 3.44
CA ALA A 125 1.94 -1.06 3.41
C ALA A 125 1.08 -0.12 2.52
N ARG A 126 0.43 -0.65 1.47
CA ARG A 126 -0.44 0.14 0.59
C ARG A 126 -1.70 0.64 1.32
N PRO A 127 -2.14 1.88 1.04
CA PRO A 127 -3.43 2.39 1.51
C PRO A 127 -4.57 1.42 1.15
N TRP A 128 -5.59 1.31 2.00
CA TRP A 128 -6.67 0.32 1.85
C TRP A 128 -7.32 0.33 0.46
N PHE A 129 -7.54 1.50 -0.12
CA PHE A 129 -8.06 1.69 -1.49
C PHE A 129 -7.12 1.24 -2.62
N PHE A 130 -5.84 0.98 -2.33
CA PHE A 130 -4.84 0.46 -3.27
C PHE A 130 -4.34 -0.95 -2.93
N ARG A 131 -4.95 -1.65 -1.96
CA ARG A 131 -4.46 -2.96 -1.51
C ARG A 131 -4.60 -4.06 -2.57
N GLY A 132 -5.60 -3.99 -3.45
CA GLY A 132 -5.84 -5.02 -4.45
C GLY A 132 -6.02 -6.42 -3.84
N ASN A 133 -5.72 -7.46 -4.61
CA ASN A 133 -5.90 -8.85 -4.18
C ASN A 133 -4.80 -9.34 -3.24
N GLU A 134 -5.11 -10.36 -2.45
CA GLU A 134 -4.13 -11.09 -1.64
C GLU A 134 -3.07 -11.77 -2.51
N PRO A 135 -1.77 -11.60 -2.20
CA PRO A 135 -0.72 -12.39 -2.82
C PRO A 135 -0.97 -13.87 -2.55
N ARG A 136 -1.19 -14.63 -3.62
CA ARG A 136 -1.27 -16.08 -3.57
C ARG A 136 0.13 -16.65 -3.34
N ARG A 137 0.24 -17.61 -2.43
CA ARG A 137 1.46 -18.42 -2.25
C ARG A 137 1.58 -19.39 -3.42
N ILE A 138 2.73 -19.39 -4.10
CA ILE A 138 3.00 -20.29 -5.21
C ILE A 138 3.46 -21.64 -4.62
N PRO A 139 2.76 -22.75 -4.89
CA PRO A 139 3.19 -24.08 -4.48
C PRO A 139 4.52 -24.47 -5.13
N TYR A 140 5.36 -25.24 -4.43
CA TYR A 140 6.65 -25.66 -4.98
C TYR A 140 6.52 -26.51 -6.26
N SER A 141 5.48 -27.33 -6.36
CA SER A 141 5.18 -28.12 -7.57
C SER A 141 4.90 -27.25 -8.79
N GLU A 142 4.17 -26.14 -8.61
CA GLU A 142 3.90 -25.16 -9.66
C GLU A 142 5.19 -24.44 -10.09
N TYR A 143 6.02 -24.05 -9.13
CA TYR A 143 7.33 -23.45 -9.39
C TYR A 143 8.27 -24.40 -10.17
N LYS A 144 8.24 -25.70 -9.87
CA LYS A 144 9.02 -26.70 -10.63
C LYS A 144 8.49 -26.92 -12.05
N ALA A 145 7.18 -26.87 -12.24
CA ALA A 145 6.56 -27.03 -13.55
C ALA A 145 6.82 -25.83 -14.48
N SER A 146 7.00 -24.63 -13.89
CA SER A 146 7.35 -23.40 -14.61
C SER A 146 8.49 -22.70 -13.89
N PRO A 147 9.75 -23.12 -14.10
CA PRO A 147 10.92 -22.46 -13.50
C PRO A 147 11.17 -21.07 -14.11
N GLU A 148 10.61 -20.80 -15.28
CA GLU A 148 10.41 -19.43 -15.72
C GLU A 148 9.50 -18.78 -14.69
N ALA A 149 10.05 -17.79 -13.96
CA ALA A 149 9.26 -16.89 -13.15
C ALA A 149 7.99 -16.59 -13.94
N PRO A 150 6.79 -16.53 -13.32
CA PRO A 150 5.72 -15.79 -13.95
C PRO A 150 6.34 -14.40 -14.09
N THR A 151 6.88 -14.13 -15.29
CA THR A 151 7.25 -12.82 -15.74
C THR A 151 5.99 -12.10 -15.37
N ALA A 152 6.09 -11.25 -14.34
CA ALA A 152 5.00 -10.38 -13.97
C ALA A 152 4.54 -9.91 -15.32
N ILE A 153 3.33 -10.29 -15.72
CA ILE A 153 2.88 -10.01 -17.08
C ILE A 153 2.90 -8.50 -17.04
N GLU A 154 4.01 -7.92 -17.49
CA GLU A 154 4.14 -6.59 -18.00
C GLU A 154 3.30 -6.76 -19.23
N LYS A 155 1.98 -6.74 -18.99
CA LYS A 155 1.00 -6.29 -19.94
C LYS A 155 1.60 -4.95 -20.24
N THR A 156 2.36 -4.90 -21.31
CA THR A 156 2.84 -3.72 -21.97
C THR A 156 1.58 -2.89 -22.04
N LYS A 157 1.43 -1.99 -21.06
CA LYS A 157 0.17 -1.28 -20.89
C LYS A 157 0.11 -0.47 -22.16
N SER A 158 -0.75 -0.94 -23.06
CA SER A 158 -0.86 -0.46 -24.42
C SER A 158 -0.82 1.07 -24.38
N SER A 159 -0.15 1.68 -25.35
CA SER A 159 -0.14 3.15 -25.51
C SER A 159 -1.54 3.77 -25.32
N TRP A 160 -2.59 3.01 -25.65
CA TRP A 160 -3.98 3.35 -25.40
C TRP A 160 -4.35 3.60 -23.92
N TRP A 161 -3.82 2.84 -22.97
CA TRP A 161 -4.03 3.10 -21.54
C TRP A 161 -3.40 4.43 -21.12
N LEU A 162 -2.24 4.76 -21.68
CA LEU A 162 -1.54 6.01 -21.41
C LEU A 162 -2.36 7.20 -21.95
N ALA A 163 -2.91 7.07 -23.15
CA ALA A 163 -3.86 8.03 -23.73
C ALA A 163 -5.15 8.16 -22.89
N ALA A 164 -5.69 7.06 -22.36
CA ALA A 164 -6.85 7.09 -21.49
C ALA A 164 -6.57 7.82 -20.16
N TYR A 165 -5.41 7.57 -19.53
CA TYR A 165 -5.01 8.29 -18.32
C TYR A 165 -4.75 9.78 -18.58
N PHE A 166 -4.14 10.11 -19.71
CA PHE A 166 -3.99 11.50 -20.15
C PHE A 166 -5.35 12.16 -20.39
N GLY A 167 -6.30 11.46 -21.02
CA GLY A 167 -7.67 11.93 -21.21
C GLY A 167 -8.40 12.20 -19.89
N MET A 168 -8.30 11.29 -18.91
CA MET A 168 -8.85 11.51 -17.57
C MET A 168 -8.17 12.68 -16.85
N LEU A 169 -6.85 12.82 -16.98
CA LEU A 169 -6.09 13.94 -16.43
C LEU A 169 -6.58 15.27 -17.01
N ALA A 170 -6.64 15.37 -18.35
CA ALA A 170 -7.12 16.56 -19.05
C ALA A 170 -8.59 16.88 -18.70
N PHE A 171 -9.44 15.86 -18.60
CA PHE A 171 -10.84 16.02 -18.21
C PHE A 171 -10.99 16.53 -16.77
N SER A 172 -10.26 15.94 -15.81
CA SER A 172 -10.28 16.40 -14.41
C SER A 172 -9.69 17.80 -14.26
N ALA A 173 -8.63 18.14 -15.01
CA ALA A 173 -8.08 19.49 -15.08
C ALA A 173 -9.11 20.49 -15.66
N GLY A 174 -9.87 20.07 -16.69
CA GLY A 174 -10.98 20.85 -17.25
C GLY A 174 -12.08 21.11 -16.23
N ILE A 175 -12.54 20.09 -15.51
CA ILE A 175 -13.53 20.25 -14.42
C ILE A 175 -13.02 21.23 -13.36
N MET A 176 -11.77 21.08 -12.93
CA MET A 176 -11.14 21.98 -11.96
C MET A 176 -11.07 23.42 -12.49
N PHE A 177 -10.73 23.61 -13.76
CA PHE A 177 -10.70 24.93 -14.39
C PHE A 177 -12.09 25.56 -14.45
N PHE A 178 -13.13 24.83 -14.88
CA PHE A 178 -14.49 25.35 -14.95
C PHE A 178 -15.11 25.59 -13.58
N LEU A 179 -14.82 24.73 -12.59
CA LEU A 179 -15.23 24.98 -11.21
C LEU A 179 -14.54 26.24 -10.66
N ALA A 180 -13.24 26.43 -10.94
CA ALA A 180 -12.53 27.62 -10.50
C ALA A 180 -13.11 28.87 -11.17
N ALA A 181 -13.14 28.90 -12.50
CA ALA A 181 -13.60 30.06 -13.25
C ALA A 181 -15.09 30.36 -12.99
N GLY A 182 -15.94 29.33 -13.01
CA GLY A 182 -17.39 29.47 -12.88
C GLY A 182 -17.88 29.72 -11.45
N LEU A 183 -17.14 29.29 -10.42
CA LEU A 183 -17.53 29.52 -9.03
C LEU A 183 -16.86 30.76 -8.42
N THR A 184 -15.78 31.27 -9.00
CA THR A 184 -15.04 32.40 -8.39
C THR A 184 -15.92 33.64 -8.25
N GLU A 185 -16.54 34.12 -9.32
CA GLU A 185 -17.41 35.31 -9.28
C GLU A 185 -18.64 35.13 -8.38
N PRO A 186 -19.49 34.09 -8.55
CA PRO A 186 -20.69 33.95 -7.72
C PRO A 186 -20.34 33.69 -6.25
N PHE A 187 -19.23 32.99 -5.95
CA PHE A 187 -18.78 32.83 -4.58
C PHE A 187 -18.27 34.14 -3.99
N GLN A 188 -17.51 34.95 -4.75
CA GLN A 188 -17.08 36.27 -4.32
C GLN A 188 -18.27 37.20 -4.07
N GLU A 189 -19.30 37.18 -4.91
CA GLU A 189 -20.54 37.94 -4.72
C GLU A 189 -21.30 37.46 -3.49
N LEU A 190 -21.48 36.15 -3.32
CA LEU A 190 -22.07 35.56 -2.12
C LEU A 190 -21.33 36.00 -0.86
N VAL A 191 -19.99 35.91 -0.85
CA VAL A 191 -19.19 36.35 0.29
C VAL A 191 -19.37 37.86 0.54
N LYS A 192 -19.41 38.70 -0.50
CA LYS A 192 -19.69 40.13 -0.36
C LYS A 192 -21.07 40.41 0.24
N ILE A 193 -22.11 39.71 -0.24
CA ILE A 193 -23.50 39.85 0.24
C ILE A 193 -23.65 39.41 1.69
N TYR A 194 -23.00 38.31 2.08
CA TYR A 194 -23.09 37.78 3.44
C TYR A 194 -22.17 38.51 4.43
N ASN A 195 -21.13 39.21 3.95
CA ASN A 195 -20.24 40.02 4.79
C ASN A 195 -20.67 41.51 4.85
N ASP A 196 -21.81 41.88 4.26
CA ASP A 196 -22.34 43.25 4.33
C ASP A 196 -23.07 43.49 5.67
N ALA A 197 -22.40 44.22 6.56
CA ALA A 197 -22.90 44.57 7.89
C ALA A 197 -24.19 45.41 7.89
N LYS A 198 -24.59 45.98 6.73
CA LYS A 198 -25.81 46.79 6.62
C LYS A 198 -27.07 45.96 6.37
N THR A 199 -26.93 44.66 6.10
CA THR A 199 -28.09 43.79 5.87
C THR A 199 -28.17 42.68 6.92
N GLU A 200 -29.19 42.75 7.78
CA GLU A 200 -29.54 41.61 8.64
C GLU A 200 -30.02 40.44 7.78
N LYS A 201 -29.44 39.25 8.01
CA LYS A 201 -29.83 38.02 7.31
C LYS A 201 -30.43 37.03 8.31
N PRO A 202 -31.52 36.32 7.94
CA PRO A 202 -32.09 35.31 8.80
C PRO A 202 -31.11 34.14 9.01
N ALA A 203 -31.16 33.49 10.17
CA ALA A 203 -30.27 32.37 10.52
C ALA A 203 -30.29 31.23 9.47
N VAL A 204 -31.43 31.02 8.81
CA VAL A 204 -31.59 30.02 7.74
C VAL A 204 -30.68 30.34 6.53
N ALA A 205 -30.49 31.60 6.18
CA ALA A 205 -29.62 32.02 5.08
C ALA A 205 -28.15 31.69 5.38
N TRP A 206 -27.71 31.92 6.62
CA TRP A 206 -26.37 31.54 7.08
C TRP A 206 -26.14 30.03 7.02
N PHE A 207 -27.14 29.24 7.43
CA PHE A 207 -27.06 27.78 7.34
C PHE A 207 -26.94 27.31 5.87
N GLN A 208 -27.74 27.89 4.97
CA GLN A 208 -27.65 27.58 3.54
C GLN A 208 -26.28 27.95 2.96
N PHE A 209 -25.74 29.12 3.31
CA PHE A 209 -24.41 29.54 2.86
C PHE A 209 -23.31 28.57 3.30
N VAL A 210 -23.32 28.14 4.57
CA VAL A 210 -22.36 27.15 5.10
C VAL A 210 -22.54 25.81 4.39
N TYR A 211 -23.77 25.33 4.23
CA TYR A 211 -24.06 24.07 3.54
C TYR A 211 -23.53 24.07 2.11
N TRP A 212 -23.82 25.10 1.31
CA TRP A 212 -23.35 25.20 -0.07
C TRP A 212 -21.82 25.35 -0.15
N SER A 213 -21.21 26.08 0.79
CA SER A 213 -19.74 26.21 0.86
C SER A 213 -19.07 24.87 1.13
N VAL A 214 -19.60 24.07 2.07
CA VAL A 214 -19.10 22.72 2.36
C VAL A 214 -19.32 21.79 1.18
N LEU A 215 -20.49 21.83 0.54
CA LEU A 215 -20.80 21.00 -0.62
C LEU A 215 -19.85 21.30 -1.79
N CYS A 216 -19.71 22.58 -2.19
CA CYS A 216 -18.80 22.99 -3.25
C CYS A 216 -17.33 22.67 -2.92
N GLY A 217 -16.91 22.91 -1.67
CA GLY A 217 -15.57 22.55 -1.21
C GLY A 217 -15.30 21.05 -1.25
N SER A 218 -16.30 20.22 -0.94
CA SER A 218 -16.20 18.76 -1.02
C SER A 218 -16.08 18.27 -2.47
N ILE A 219 -16.85 18.84 -3.39
CA ILE A 219 -16.80 18.54 -4.83
C ILE A 219 -15.43 18.92 -5.39
N TRP A 220 -14.92 20.12 -5.05
CA TRP A 220 -13.58 20.56 -5.43
C TRP A 220 -12.49 19.62 -4.89
N SER A 221 -12.58 19.25 -3.60
CA SER A 221 -11.60 18.35 -2.98
C SER A 221 -11.61 16.97 -3.64
N ALA A 222 -12.78 16.43 -3.96
CA ALA A 222 -12.91 15.17 -4.68
C ALA A 222 -12.32 15.25 -6.09
N ALA A 223 -12.60 16.32 -6.83
CA ALA A 223 -12.03 16.56 -8.16
C ALA A 223 -10.49 16.71 -8.13
N TYR A 224 -9.95 17.42 -7.13
CA TYR A 224 -8.51 17.56 -6.93
C TYR A 224 -7.83 16.24 -6.59
N LEU A 225 -8.40 15.44 -5.68
CA LEU A 225 -7.89 14.12 -5.35
C LEU A 225 -7.93 13.17 -6.56
N TRP A 226 -8.99 13.25 -7.38
CA TRP A 226 -9.06 12.52 -8.64
C TRP A 226 -7.97 12.96 -9.62
N PHE A 227 -7.77 14.27 -9.80
CA PHE A 227 -6.69 14.80 -10.63
C PHE A 227 -5.32 14.29 -10.17
N LYS A 228 -4.99 14.40 -8.88
CA LYS A 228 -3.71 13.92 -8.31
C LYS A 228 -3.54 12.41 -8.41
N GLY A 229 -4.62 11.65 -8.24
CA GLY A 229 -4.60 10.21 -8.45
C GLY A 229 -4.31 9.84 -9.91
N SER A 230 -4.90 10.57 -10.86
CA SER A 230 -4.68 10.38 -12.30
C SER A 230 -3.26 10.80 -12.72
N GLU A 231 -2.76 11.92 -12.21
CA GLU A 231 -1.39 12.42 -12.44
C GLU A 231 -0.35 11.38 -12.00
N LYS A 232 -0.48 10.87 -10.77
CA LYS A 232 0.44 9.85 -10.27
C LYS A 232 0.43 8.60 -11.15
N LYS A 233 -0.76 8.08 -11.49
CA LYS A 233 -0.87 6.89 -12.34
C LYS A 233 -0.28 7.12 -13.73
N PHE A 234 -0.46 8.30 -14.30
CA PHE A 234 0.13 8.68 -15.58
C PHE A 234 1.66 8.70 -15.49
N LEU A 235 2.23 9.39 -14.51
CA LEU A 235 3.69 9.48 -14.32
C LEU A 235 4.33 8.12 -14.04
N ASP A 236 3.71 7.30 -13.18
CA ASP A 236 4.17 5.94 -12.88
C ASP A 236 4.26 5.08 -14.15
N ILE A 237 3.30 5.23 -15.08
CA ILE A 237 3.30 4.51 -16.36
C ILE A 237 4.31 5.14 -17.35
N TRP A 238 4.38 6.46 -17.42
CA TRP A 238 5.27 7.18 -18.34
C TRP A 238 6.73 6.88 -18.07
N PHE A 239 7.16 6.92 -16.81
CA PHE A 239 8.56 6.63 -16.42
C PHE A 239 8.89 5.14 -16.40
N SER A 240 7.90 4.25 -16.53
CA SER A 240 8.12 2.81 -16.64
C SER A 240 8.38 2.32 -18.07
N LYS A 241 8.27 3.20 -19.07
CA LYS A 241 8.60 2.94 -20.47
C LYS A 241 9.96 3.55 -20.81
#